data_AF-A0A6V7LV12-F1
#
_entry.id   AF-A0A6V7LV12-F1
#
_cell.length_a   1.000
_cell.length_b   1.000
_cell.length_c   1.000
_cell.angle_alpha   90.00
_cell.angle_beta   90.00
_cell.angle_gamma   90.00
#
_symmetry.space_group_name_H-M   'P 1'
#
loop_
_entity.id
_entity.type
_entity.pdbx_description
1 polymer ?
#
loop_
_entity_poly.entity_id
_entity_poly.type
_entity_poly.pdbx_seq_one_letter_code
_entity_poly.pdbx_strand_id
1 'polypeptide(L)' 'LVLQNPFCLLAYTIASWRFFHDRVILEEITLLKFFGDDYVDYQKQVGTGLPFINGYKIDL' A
#
# COMPACT_ATOMS: atom_id res chain seq x y z
N LEU A 1 6.27 11.60 17.00
CA LEU A 1 6.81 12.99 17.11
C LEU A 1 6.94 13.50 18.54
N VAL A 2 6.15 12.98 19.50
CA VAL A 2 6.08 13.43 20.91
C VAL A 2 7.43 13.37 21.67
N LEU A 3 8.28 12.36 21.43
CA LEU A 3 9.60 12.26 22.07
C LEU A 3 10.74 12.98 21.31
N GLN A 4 10.47 13.60 20.16
CA GLN A 4 11.46 14.20 19.25
C GLN A 4 12.73 13.36 18.97
N ASN A 5 12.66 12.03 19.14
CA ASN A 5 13.78 11.16 18.81
C ASN A 5 13.74 10.82 17.30
N PRO A 6 14.68 11.35 16.48
CA PRO A 6 14.66 11.16 15.04
C PRO A 6 14.88 9.69 14.63
N PHE A 7 15.63 8.92 15.42
CA PHE A 7 15.87 7.51 15.16
C PHE A 7 14.58 6.70 15.30
N CYS A 8 13.84 6.91 16.39
CA CYS A 8 12.56 6.25 16.59
C CYS A 8 11.56 6.65 15.49
N LEU A 9 11.52 7.92 15.09
CA LEU A 9 10.62 8.36 14.02
C LEU A 9 10.90 7.62 12.71
N LEU A 10 12.16 7.51 12.31
CA LEU A 10 12.55 6.77 11.10
C LEU A 10 12.22 5.28 11.23
N ALA A 11 12.56 4.65 12.36
CA ALA A 11 12.29 3.24 12.59
C ALA A 11 10.78 2.93 12.52
N TYR A 12 9.94 3.73 13.18
CA TYR A 12 8.49 3.58 13.12
C TYR A 12 7.93 3.83 11.72
N THR A 13 8.45 4.83 11.01
CA THR A 13 8.02 5.12 9.64
C THR A 13 8.32 3.95 8.71
N ILE A 14 9.54 3.40 8.77
CA ILE A 14 9.96 2.25 7.95
C ILE A 14 9.17 0.99 8.32
N ALA A 15 9.02 0.70 9.63
CA ALA A 15 8.28 -0.46 10.09
C ALA A 15 6.80 -0.40 9.67
N SER A 16 6.16 0.76 9.84
CA SER A 16 4.78 0.98 9.42
C SER A 16 4.64 0.87 7.91
N TRP A 17 5.55 1.49 7.15
CA TRP A 17 5.57 1.44 5.70
C TRP A 17 5.67 -0.01 5.19
N ARG A 18 6.57 -0.81 5.76
CA ARG A 18 6.72 -2.23 5.40
C ARG A 18 5.47 -3.05 5.74
N PHE A 19 4.84 -2.77 6.88
CA PHE A 19 3.60 -3.44 7.28
C PHE A 19 2.44 -3.13 6.33
N PHE A 20 2.26 -1.84 5.99
CA PHE A 20 1.21 -1.43 5.06
C PHE A 20 1.47 -1.94 3.64
N HIS A 21 2.72 -1.98 3.19
CA HIS A 21 3.07 -2.52 1.89
C HIS A 21 2.62 -3.99 1.74
N ASP A 22 2.96 -4.84 2.72
CA ASP A 22 2.58 -6.26 2.70
C ASP A 22 1.06 -6.46 2.76
N ARG A 23 0.38 -5.69 3.63
CA ARG A 23 -1.08 -5.69 3.78
C ARG A 23 -1.81 -5.29 2.50
N VAL A 24 -1.42 -4.16 1.90
CA VAL A 24 -2.06 -3.62 0.69
C VAL A 24 -1.97 -4.61 -0.46
N ILE A 25 -0.83 -5.28 -0.66
CA ILE A 25 -0.68 -6.29 -1.72
C ILE A 25 -1.68 -7.45 -1.55
N LEU A 26 -1.82 -7.98 -0.33
CA LEU A 26 -2.75 -9.07 -0.06
C LEU A 26 -4.21 -8.65 -0.23
N GLU A 27 -4.56 -7.44 0.22
CA GLU A 27 -5.89 -6.87 0.02
C GLU A 27 -6.20 -6.69 -1.47
N GLU A 28 -5.28 -6.14 -2.26
CA GLU A 28 -5.50 -5.93 -3.69
C GLU A 28 -5.63 -7.22 -4.48
N ILE A 29 -4.84 -8.26 -4.17
CA ILE A 29 -5.03 -9.60 -4.77
C ILE A 29 -6.42 -10.15 -4.46
N THR A 30 -6.90 -9.93 -3.23
CA THR A 30 -8.23 -10.38 -2.81
C THR A 30 -9.33 -9.59 -3.52
N LEU A 31 -9.21 -8.27 -3.56
CA LEU A 31 -10.15 -7.38 -4.25
C LEU A 31 -10.20 -7.70 -5.74
N LEU A 32 -9.06 -7.95 -6.38
CA LEU A 32 -9.00 -8.34 -7.78
C LEU A 32 -9.64 -9.72 -8.01
N LYS A 33 -9.52 -10.66 -7.07
CA LYS A 33 -10.27 -11.93 -7.14
C LYS A 33 -11.79 -11.76 -6.97
N PHE A 34 -12.23 -10.79 -6.17
CA PHE A 34 -13.66 -10.55 -5.93
C PHE A 34 -14.33 -9.71 -7.03
N PHE A 35 -13.64 -8.71 -7.55
CA PHE A 35 -14.18 -7.69 -8.45
C PHE A 35 -13.59 -7.77 -9.87
N GLY A 36 -12.48 -8.46 -10.08
CA GLY A 36 -11.90 -8.69 -11.41
C GLY A 36 -11.53 -7.39 -12.13
N ASP A 37 -12.01 -7.25 -13.37
CA ASP A 37 -11.74 -6.13 -14.27
C ASP A 37 -12.24 -4.78 -13.73
N ASP A 38 -13.36 -4.73 -12.99
CA ASP A 38 -13.85 -3.49 -12.37
C ASP A 38 -12.81 -2.90 -11.40
N TYR A 39 -12.08 -3.75 -10.68
CA TYR A 39 -11.02 -3.31 -9.79
C TYR A 39 -9.78 -2.85 -10.55
N VAL A 40 -9.45 -3.50 -11.67
CA VAL A 40 -8.34 -3.10 -12.55
C VAL A 40 -8.58 -1.70 -13.10
N ASP A 41 -9.80 -1.38 -13.54
CA ASP A 41 -10.12 -0.03 -14.02
C ASP A 41 -10.17 1.01 -12.89
N TYR A 42 -10.58 0.62 -11.68
CA TYR A 42 -10.48 1.49 -10.51
C TYR A 42 -9.02 1.81 -10.13
N GLN A 43 -8.13 0.81 -10.15
CA GLN A 43 -6.70 1.00 -9.83
C GLN A 43 -5.98 1.92 -10.82
N LYS A 44 -6.47 2.06 -12.07
CA LYS A 44 -5.94 3.03 -13.05
C LYS A 44 -6.28 4.47 -12.67
N GLN A 45 -7.40 4.69 -11.98
CA GLN A 45 -7.87 6.02 -11.59
C GLN A 45 -7.40 6.43 -10.20
N VAL A 46 -7.25 5.46 -9.28
CA VAL A 46 -6.94 5.71 -7.86
C VAL A 46 -5.65 4.99 -7.46
N GLY A 47 -4.66 5.76 -7.00
CA GLY A 47 -3.45 5.22 -6.38
C GLY A 47 -3.66 4.82 -4.92
N THR A 48 -2.74 4.03 -4.37
CA THR A 48 -2.77 3.51 -2.99
C THR A 48 -2.76 4.58 -1.88
N GLY A 49 -2.51 5.85 -2.22
CA GLY A 49 -2.43 6.97 -1.27
C GLY A 49 -1.20 6.97 -0.37
N LEU A 50 -0.37 5.92 -0.42
CA LEU A 50 0.85 5.78 0.38
C LEU A 50 2.09 6.02 -0.48
N PRO A 51 3.05 6.84 -0.02
CA PRO A 51 4.25 7.13 -0.78
C PRO A 51 5.06 5.84 -0.97
N PHE A 52 5.51 5.60 -2.21
CA PHE A 52 6.32 4.44 -2.62
C PHE A 52 5.65 3.06 -2.54
N ILE A 53 4.35 2.96 -2.29
CA ILE A 53 3.63 1.68 -2.32
C ILE A 53 2.86 1.60 -3.62
N ASN A 54 3.36 0.85 -4.60
CA ASN A 54 2.68 0.70 -5.90
C ASN A 54 1.53 -0.32 -5.85
N GLY A 55 1.48 -1.15 -4.81
CA GLY A 55 0.47 -2.20 -4.68
C GLY A 55 0.69 -3.37 -5.64
N TYR A 56 -0.30 -4.24 -5.77
CA TYR A 56 -0.40 -5.27 -6.79
C TYR A 56 -1.10 -4.71 -8.04
N LYS A 57 -0.29 -4.22 -8.98
CA LYS A 57 -0.76 -3.79 -10.30
C LYS A 57 -0.53 -4.91 -11.30
N ILE A 58 -1.61 -5.39 -11.90
CA ILE A 58 -1.52 -6.27 -13.06
C ILE A 58 -1.27 -5.38 -14.27
N ASP A 59 -0.07 -5.47 -14.82
CA ASP A 59 0.25 -4.94 -16.16
C ASP A 59 -0.35 -5.95 -17.16
N LEU A 60 -1.57 -5.67 -17.63
CA LEU A 60 -2.28 -6.45 -18.66
C LEU A 60 -1.94 -5.91 -20.05
#